data_AF-A0A2D4PMT9-F1
#
_entry.id   AF-A0A2D4PMT9-F1
#
_cell.length_a   1.000
_cell.length_b   1.000
_cell.length_c   1.000
_cell.angle_alpha   90.00
_cell.angle_beta   90.00
_cell.angle_gamma   90.00
#
_symmetry.space_group_name_H-M   'P 1'
#
loop_
_entity.id
_entity.type
_entity.pdbx_description
1 polymer ?
#
loop_
_entity_poly.entity_id
_entity_poly.type
_entity_poly.pdbx_seq_one_letter_code
_entity_poly.pdbx_strand_id
1 'polypeptide(L)'
;RSRLQRLVKLCTQKHQLDADLFPHLGLDWSEDSGEELEELDQTSPYQVAWSIREALRYERNEPNDDYASGRRIRISQLCTYFQQKYKHLCRLERAESQQRKCQHTFRKALLRAANSEPEYAGKLIREFRRASCPRTSSSQVKQRDASPCGGTTKGEPCTNKALPFTKHCFQHILLNRSQQLFSSCTAKFADGQQCSVPVFDITHQTPLCEEHAKKMDNFL
;
A
#
# COMPACT_ATOMS: atom_id res chain seq x y z
N ARG A 1 31.39 -3.21 30.45
CA ARG A 1 30.06 -3.82 30.74
C ARG A 1 28.88 -2.85 30.56
N SER A 2 28.87 -1.65 31.17
CA SER A 2 27.74 -0.69 31.08
C SER A 2 27.41 -0.18 29.66
N ARG A 3 28.41 -0.03 28.79
CA ARG A 3 28.23 0.45 27.41
C ARG A 3 27.57 -0.59 26.48
N LEU A 4 27.91 -1.85 26.67
CA LEU A 4 27.32 -2.98 25.94
C LEU A 4 25.86 -3.19 26.35
N GLN A 5 25.56 -3.08 27.65
CA GLN A 5 24.19 -3.09 28.15
C GLN A 5 23.35 -1.95 27.54
N ARG A 6 23.93 -0.77 27.36
CA ARG A 6 23.26 0.35 26.67
C ARG A 6 22.98 0.03 25.20
N LEU A 7 23.90 -0.61 24.48
CA LEU A 7 23.71 -0.98 23.08
C LEU A 7 22.65 -2.07 22.92
N VAL A 8 22.67 -3.09 23.78
CA VAL A 8 21.64 -4.13 23.86
C VAL A 8 20.26 -3.49 24.10
N LYS A 9 20.15 -2.58 25.08
CA LYS A 9 18.90 -1.87 25.39
C LYS A 9 18.38 -1.05 24.19
N LEU A 10 19.26 -0.37 23.46
CA LEU A 10 18.86 0.41 22.29
C LEU A 10 18.43 -0.47 21.12
N CYS A 11 19.08 -1.62 20.94
CA CYS A 11 18.68 -2.56 19.90
C CYS A 11 17.37 -3.28 20.23
N THR A 12 17.11 -3.63 21.50
CA THR A 12 15.80 -4.17 21.89
C THR A 12 14.72 -3.12 21.70
N GLN A 13 14.99 -1.85 22.02
CA GLN A 13 14.06 -0.76 21.78
C GLN A 13 13.82 -0.54 20.27
N LYS A 14 14.86 -0.59 19.44
CA LYS A 14 14.74 -0.51 17.98
C LYS A 14 13.96 -1.70 17.42
N HIS A 15 14.23 -2.90 17.92
CA HIS A 15 13.52 -4.11 17.49
C HIS A 15 12.05 -4.06 17.88
N GLN A 16 11.71 -3.56 19.08
CA GLN A 16 10.31 -3.28 19.46
C GLN A 16 9.64 -2.25 18.55
N LEU A 17 10.35 -1.19 18.17
CA LEU A 17 9.83 -0.18 17.21
C LEU A 17 9.61 -0.76 15.81
N ASP A 18 10.46 -1.71 15.38
CA ASP A 18 10.43 -2.32 14.04
C ASP A 18 9.51 -3.56 13.98
N ALA A 19 9.23 -4.24 15.11
CA ALA A 19 8.47 -5.50 15.17
C ALA A 19 6.96 -5.30 15.24
N ASP A 20 6.51 -4.17 15.77
CA ASP A 20 5.10 -3.89 15.93
C ASP A 20 4.67 -2.98 14.79
N LEU A 21 3.94 -3.49 13.79
CA LEU A 21 3.48 -2.73 12.61
C LEU A 21 2.45 -1.64 12.96
N PHE A 22 2.15 -1.45 14.26
CA PHE A 22 1.04 -0.64 14.76
C PHE A 22 1.36 0.52 15.75
N PRO A 23 2.46 0.59 16.54
CA PRO A 23 2.67 1.70 17.49
C PRO A 23 3.24 2.94 16.81
N HIS A 24 3.94 2.79 15.68
CA HIS A 24 4.53 3.93 14.96
C HIS A 24 3.50 4.73 14.13
N LEU A 25 2.22 4.36 14.17
CA LEU A 25 1.11 5.19 13.71
C LEU A 25 0.52 6.10 14.80
N GLY A 26 1.02 6.04 16.05
CA GLY A 26 0.50 6.85 17.14
C GLY A 26 -0.98 6.56 17.41
N LEU A 27 -1.33 5.27 17.43
CA LEU A 27 -2.59 4.75 17.98
C LEU A 27 -2.43 4.41 19.47
N ASP A 28 -1.59 5.18 20.17
CA ASP A 28 -1.62 5.24 21.62
C ASP A 28 -2.91 5.97 21.96
N TRP A 29 -3.96 5.20 22.24
CA TRP A 29 -5.22 5.69 22.76
C TRP A 29 -4.95 6.42 24.08
N SER A 30 -4.80 7.74 24.01
CA SER A 30 -5.10 8.61 25.13
C SER A 30 -6.49 9.16 24.84
N GLU A 31 -7.50 8.40 25.25
CA GLU A 31 -8.82 8.92 25.56
C GLU A 31 -8.64 9.93 26.70
N ASP A 32 -8.33 11.17 26.36
CA ASP A 32 -8.43 12.29 27.30
C ASP A 32 -8.98 13.50 26.55
N SER A 33 -10.28 13.41 26.27
CA SER A 33 -11.15 14.55 25.99
C SER A 33 -12.52 14.13 26.48
N GLY A 34 -12.77 14.40 27.76
CA GLY A 34 -14.06 14.19 28.40
C GLY A 34 -15.10 15.08 27.75
N GLU A 35 -15.94 14.48 26.90
CA GLU A 35 -17.23 15.01 26.54
C GLU A 35 -18.13 13.82 26.15
N GLU A 36 -19.07 13.50 27.03
CA GLU A 36 -20.18 12.59 26.76
C GLU A 36 -20.93 13.11 25.53
N LEU A 37 -20.85 12.38 24.42
CA LEU A 37 -21.87 12.48 23.39
C LEU A 37 -22.10 11.11 22.75
N GLU A 38 -23.27 10.60 23.09
CA GLU A 38 -24.08 9.51 22.55
C GLU A 38 -23.52 8.71 21.37
N GLU A 39 -23.59 7.39 21.54
CA GLU A 39 -23.38 6.33 20.56
C GLU A 39 -23.91 6.69 19.17
N LEU A 40 -23.03 7.16 18.28
CA LEU A 40 -23.27 7.08 16.85
C LEU A 40 -22.01 6.63 16.13
N ASP A 41 -21.98 5.31 15.94
CA ASP A 41 -21.26 4.56 14.91
C ASP A 41 -19.76 4.88 14.77
N GLN A 42 -18.95 4.03 15.41
CA GLN A 42 -17.49 3.96 15.31
C GLN A 42 -17.07 3.53 13.89
N THR A 43 -17.31 4.42 12.92
CA THR A 43 -16.90 4.24 11.54
C THR A 43 -15.42 4.55 11.42
N SER A 44 -14.68 3.59 10.86
CA SER A 44 -13.23 3.70 10.67
C SER A 44 -12.86 5.00 9.94
N PRO A 45 -11.80 5.71 10.34
CA PRO A 45 -11.37 6.95 9.69
C PRO A 45 -11.19 6.83 8.16
N TYR A 46 -10.83 5.63 7.70
CA TYR A 46 -10.71 5.33 6.27
C TYR A 46 -12.07 5.24 5.57
N GLN A 47 -13.09 4.74 6.26
CA GLN A 47 -14.47 4.63 5.80
C GLN A 47 -15.11 6.01 5.66
N VAL A 48 -14.84 6.93 6.61
CA VAL A 48 -15.28 8.33 6.51
C VAL A 48 -14.61 9.05 5.32
N ALA A 49 -13.30 8.86 5.13
CA ALA A 49 -12.58 9.46 4.01
C ALA A 49 -13.05 8.92 2.63
N TRP A 50 -13.40 7.64 2.55
CA TRP A 50 -14.02 7.05 1.37
C TRP A 50 -15.42 7.60 1.13
N SER A 51 -16.29 7.61 2.16
CA SER A 51 -17.66 8.12 2.05
C SER A 51 -17.72 9.58 1.62
N ILE A 52 -16.79 10.43 2.08
CA ILE A 52 -16.73 11.85 1.61
C ILE A 52 -16.34 11.92 0.13
N ARG A 53 -15.34 11.15 -0.31
CA ARG A 53 -14.91 11.12 -1.71
C ARG A 53 -16.02 10.59 -2.62
N GLU A 54 -16.80 9.64 -2.13
CA GLU A 54 -17.87 8.97 -2.86
C GLU A 54 -19.13 9.86 -2.90
N ALA A 55 -19.53 10.48 -1.78
CA ALA A 55 -20.61 11.45 -1.72
C ALA A 55 -20.40 12.63 -2.68
N LEU A 56 -19.18 13.17 -2.74
CA LEU A 56 -18.83 14.26 -3.68
C LEU A 56 -18.90 13.84 -5.17
N ARG A 57 -18.83 12.54 -5.49
CA ARG A 57 -18.98 12.05 -6.88
C ARG A 57 -20.43 11.82 -7.28
N TYR A 58 -21.31 11.47 -6.35
CA TYR A 58 -22.70 11.11 -6.65
C TYR A 58 -23.71 12.28 -6.54
N GLU A 59 -23.36 13.37 -5.85
CA GLU A 59 -24.26 14.54 -5.70
C GLU A 59 -24.44 15.41 -6.97
N ARG A 60 -23.95 14.98 -8.14
CA ARG A 60 -24.18 15.69 -9.41
C ARG A 60 -25.59 15.45 -9.99
N ASN A 61 -26.39 14.51 -9.46
CA ASN A 61 -27.58 14.03 -10.17
C ASN A 61 -28.95 14.11 -9.48
N GLU A 62 -29.13 14.72 -8.30
CA GLU A 62 -30.49 14.87 -7.73
C GLU A 62 -30.77 16.31 -7.23
N PRO A 63 -31.79 17.00 -7.77
CA PRO A 63 -32.19 18.32 -7.32
C PRO A 63 -33.18 18.18 -6.16
N ASN A 64 -32.72 18.44 -4.93
CA ASN A 64 -33.61 18.52 -3.77
C ASN A 64 -33.47 19.89 -3.07
N ASP A 65 -34.60 20.47 -2.68
CA ASP A 65 -34.84 21.90 -2.42
C ASP A 65 -34.29 22.47 -1.08
N ASP A 66 -33.23 21.88 -0.52
CA ASP A 66 -32.54 22.43 0.67
C ASP A 66 -31.03 22.65 0.42
N TYR A 67 -30.74 23.45 -0.60
CA TYR A 67 -29.38 23.81 -1.04
C TYR A 67 -28.52 24.42 0.08
N ALA A 68 -29.14 25.12 1.05
CA ALA A 68 -28.44 25.79 2.14
C ALA A 68 -28.01 24.83 3.25
N SER A 69 -28.81 23.81 3.56
CA SER A 69 -28.45 22.77 4.54
C SER A 69 -27.42 21.79 3.96
N GLY A 70 -27.57 21.38 2.68
CA GLY A 70 -26.60 20.52 2.00
C GLY A 70 -25.20 21.14 1.90
N ARG A 71 -25.09 22.44 1.57
CA ARG A 71 -23.80 23.14 1.55
C ARG A 71 -23.13 23.19 2.93
N ARG A 72 -23.90 23.49 3.99
CA ARG A 72 -23.38 23.56 5.36
C ARG A 72 -22.84 22.22 5.84
N ILE A 73 -23.57 21.13 5.56
CA ILE A 73 -23.15 19.76 5.90
C ILE A 73 -21.86 19.39 5.15
N ARG A 74 -21.79 19.64 3.84
CA ARG A 74 -20.57 19.36 3.04
C ARG A 74 -19.36 20.15 3.54
N ILE A 75 -19.52 21.43 3.87
CA ILE A 75 -18.45 22.25 4.44
C ILE A 75 -18.00 21.67 5.79
N SER A 76 -18.92 21.29 6.66
CA SER A 76 -18.60 20.67 7.96
C SER A 76 -17.81 19.37 7.78
N GLN A 77 -18.25 18.49 6.89
CA GLN A 77 -17.55 17.23 6.57
C GLN A 77 -16.13 17.48 6.03
N LEU A 78 -15.96 18.46 5.13
CA LEU A 78 -14.64 18.83 4.61
C LEU A 78 -13.74 19.40 5.70
N CYS A 79 -14.26 20.27 6.57
CA CYS A 79 -13.52 20.82 7.71
C CYS A 79 -13.04 19.69 8.64
N THR A 80 -13.92 18.77 9.02
CA THR A 80 -13.57 17.61 9.85
C THR A 80 -12.50 16.74 9.18
N TYR A 81 -12.66 16.44 7.89
CA TYR A 81 -11.67 15.69 7.12
C TYR A 81 -10.29 16.38 7.11
N PHE A 82 -10.24 17.68 6.81
CA PHE A 82 -8.97 18.40 6.76
C PHE A 82 -8.31 18.50 8.13
N GLN A 83 -9.09 18.69 9.20
CA GLN A 83 -8.57 18.68 10.57
C GLN A 83 -7.99 17.31 10.95
N GLN A 84 -8.70 16.22 10.64
CA GLN A 84 -8.22 14.87 10.89
C GLN A 84 -6.95 14.56 10.07
N LYS A 85 -6.95 14.92 8.79
CA LYS A 85 -5.80 14.75 7.89
C LYS A 85 -4.58 15.54 8.37
N TYR A 86 -4.77 16.79 8.81
CA TYR A 86 -3.71 17.61 9.38
C TYR A 86 -3.14 16.97 10.65
N LYS A 87 -3.99 16.55 11.60
CA LYS A 87 -3.56 15.84 12.81
C LYS A 87 -2.76 14.58 12.48
N HIS A 88 -3.19 13.81 11.48
CA HIS A 88 -2.48 12.62 11.02
C HIS A 88 -1.10 12.96 10.44
N LEU A 89 -1.00 13.96 9.57
CA LEU A 89 0.28 14.41 9.00
C LEU A 89 1.25 14.88 10.07
N CYS A 90 0.79 15.68 11.05
CA CYS A 90 1.63 16.09 12.18
C CYS A 90 2.13 14.91 13.01
N ARG A 91 1.33 13.84 13.16
CA ARG A 91 1.76 12.61 13.85
C ARG A 91 2.85 11.89 13.07
N LEU A 92 2.67 11.74 11.75
CA LEU A 92 3.68 11.12 10.88
C LEU A 92 5.01 11.88 10.92
N GLU A 93 4.97 13.21 10.83
CA GLU A 93 6.17 14.06 10.89
C GLU A 93 6.91 13.92 12.23
N ARG A 94 6.17 13.88 13.36
CA ARG A 94 6.75 13.64 14.69
C ARG A 94 7.36 12.25 14.80
N ALA A 95 6.68 11.22 14.29
CA ALA A 95 7.18 9.85 14.28
C ALA A 95 8.47 9.73 13.46
N GLU A 96 8.51 10.32 12.26
CA GLU A 96 9.70 10.35 11.42
C GLU A 96 10.86 11.09 12.11
N SER A 97 10.57 12.26 12.70
CA SER A 97 11.56 13.03 13.45
C SER A 97 12.15 12.24 14.62
N GLN A 98 11.31 11.51 15.35
CA GLN A 98 11.74 10.67 16.45
C GLN A 98 12.55 9.46 15.96
N GLN A 99 12.14 8.84 14.85
CA GLN A 99 12.86 7.75 14.22
C GLN A 99 14.26 8.19 13.78
N ARG A 100 14.39 9.36 13.14
CA ARG A 100 15.68 9.95 12.74
C ARG A 100 16.59 10.16 13.96
N LYS A 101 16.05 10.68 15.07
CA LYS A 101 16.79 10.84 16.33
C LYS A 101 17.27 9.49 16.87
N CYS A 102 16.41 8.48 16.93
CA CYS A 102 16.77 7.13 17.38
C CYS A 102 17.82 6.48 16.48
N GLN A 103 17.71 6.63 15.16
CA GLN A 103 18.71 6.13 14.22
C GLN A 103 20.06 6.82 14.41
N HIS A 104 20.07 8.13 14.59
CA HIS A 104 21.30 8.89 14.84
C HIS A 104 21.98 8.47 16.16
N THR A 105 21.22 8.36 17.25
CA THR A 105 21.77 7.92 18.54
C THR A 105 22.30 6.49 18.47
N PHE A 106 21.59 5.60 17.77
CA PHE A 106 22.03 4.23 17.51
C PHE A 106 23.35 4.17 16.72
N ARG A 107 23.42 4.86 15.56
CA ARG A 107 24.64 4.93 14.74
C ARG A 107 25.82 5.45 15.55
N LYS A 108 25.63 6.51 16.34
CA LYS A 108 26.70 7.08 17.19
C LYS A 108 27.16 6.10 18.27
N ALA A 109 26.25 5.37 18.90
CA ALA A 109 26.59 4.34 19.88
C ALA A 109 27.35 3.17 19.23
N LEU A 110 26.93 2.76 18.03
CA LEU A 110 27.57 1.69 17.26
C LEU A 110 29.00 2.05 16.85
N LEU A 111 29.21 3.26 16.32
CA LEU A 111 30.56 3.74 15.96
C LEU A 111 31.50 3.76 17.16
N ARG A 112 31.01 4.22 18.33
CA ARG A 112 31.78 4.21 19.57
C ARG A 112 32.13 2.78 20.01
N ALA A 113 31.18 1.84 19.90
CA ALA A 113 31.43 0.45 20.25
C ALA A 113 32.43 -0.20 19.29
N ALA A 114 32.32 0.03 17.98
CA ALA A 114 33.23 -0.51 16.98
C ALA A 114 34.66 0.01 17.15
N ASN A 115 34.85 1.28 17.52
CA ASN A 115 36.17 1.86 17.75
C ASN A 115 36.86 1.37 19.03
N SER A 116 36.09 0.96 20.05
CA SER A 116 36.66 0.47 21.32
C SER A 116 36.78 -1.05 21.37
N GLU A 117 35.78 -1.77 20.88
CA GLU A 117 35.66 -3.23 20.98
C GLU A 117 35.13 -3.80 19.64
N PRO A 118 35.96 -3.84 18.58
CA PRO A 118 35.52 -4.14 17.21
C PRO A 118 34.95 -5.56 17.07
N GLU A 119 35.57 -6.55 17.71
CA GLU A 119 35.14 -7.96 17.61
C GLU A 119 33.76 -8.19 18.26
N TYR A 120 33.53 -7.61 19.43
CA TYR A 120 32.27 -7.74 20.14
C TYR A 120 31.15 -6.92 19.47
N ALA A 121 31.46 -5.72 18.98
CA ALA A 121 30.54 -4.92 18.17
C ALA A 121 30.13 -5.68 16.90
N GLY A 122 31.07 -6.32 16.21
CA GLY A 122 30.82 -7.16 15.04
C GLY A 122 29.93 -8.37 15.35
N LYS A 123 30.14 -9.04 16.49
CA LYS A 123 29.29 -10.14 16.96
C LYS A 123 27.85 -9.68 17.21
N LEU A 124 27.67 -8.54 17.90
CA LEU A 124 26.35 -7.97 18.15
C LEU A 124 25.63 -7.56 16.86
N ILE A 125 26.32 -6.94 15.89
CA ILE A 125 25.71 -6.61 14.58
C ILE A 125 25.17 -7.88 13.90
N ARG A 126 25.92 -8.99 13.98
CA ARG A 126 25.51 -10.27 13.40
C ARG A 126 24.30 -10.87 14.10
N GLU A 127 24.28 -10.81 15.43
CA GLU A 127 23.14 -11.24 16.25
C GLU A 127 21.90 -10.39 15.97
N PHE A 128 22.04 -9.06 15.86
CA PHE A 128 20.93 -8.17 15.49
C PHE A 128 20.45 -8.40 14.05
N ARG A 129 21.32 -8.68 13.07
CA ARG A 129 20.85 -9.07 11.73
C ARG A 129 20.08 -10.39 11.75
N ARG A 130 20.46 -11.33 12.62
CA ARG A 130 19.73 -12.60 12.80
C ARG A 130 18.39 -12.39 13.52
N ALA A 131 18.33 -11.51 14.52
CA ALA A 131 17.12 -11.21 15.29
C ALA A 131 16.13 -10.26 14.55
N SER A 132 16.66 -9.29 13.79
CA SER A 132 15.91 -8.44 12.85
C SER A 132 15.60 -9.14 11.52
N CYS A 133 15.99 -10.40 11.37
CA CYS A 133 15.34 -11.30 10.43
C CYS A 133 14.22 -12.04 11.17
N PRO A 134 13.01 -11.50 11.27
CA PRO A 134 11.84 -12.36 11.37
C PRO A 134 11.66 -13.03 10.01
N ARG A 135 12.59 -13.90 9.58
CA ARG A 135 12.52 -14.56 8.27
C ARG A 135 12.04 -13.58 7.16
N THR A 136 12.68 -12.42 7.04
CA THR A 136 12.82 -11.76 5.73
C THR A 136 13.94 -12.45 4.96
N SER A 137 14.01 -13.78 5.05
CA SER A 137 14.19 -14.50 3.83
C SER A 137 13.22 -13.86 2.83
N SER A 138 13.73 -13.61 1.64
CA SER A 138 12.96 -13.71 0.40
C SER A 138 12.27 -15.09 0.27
N SER A 139 11.84 -15.70 1.38
CA SER A 139 10.99 -16.86 1.48
C SER A 139 9.60 -16.34 1.26
N GLN A 140 9.24 -16.32 -0.01
CA GLN A 140 7.87 -16.57 -0.41
C GLN A 140 6.95 -15.46 0.14
N VAL A 141 6.65 -14.47 -0.71
CA VAL A 141 5.22 -14.31 -1.03
C VAL A 141 4.74 -15.75 -1.09
N LYS A 142 4.05 -16.26 -0.06
CA LYS A 142 3.32 -17.51 -0.16
C LYS A 142 2.62 -17.29 -1.48
N GLN A 143 3.09 -17.94 -2.54
CA GLN A 143 2.43 -17.89 -3.81
C GLN A 143 1.09 -18.41 -3.38
N ARG A 144 0.12 -17.52 -3.17
CA ARG A 144 -1.24 -17.93 -2.86
C ARG A 144 -1.49 -18.89 -4.00
N ASP A 145 -1.60 -20.18 -3.67
CA ASP A 145 -1.56 -21.23 -4.67
C ASP A 145 -2.40 -20.76 -5.83
N ALA A 146 -1.76 -20.55 -6.98
CA ALA A 146 -2.33 -19.71 -8.02
C ALA A 146 -3.71 -20.29 -8.35
N SER A 147 -4.75 -19.59 -7.90
CA SER A 147 -6.10 -20.12 -7.92
C SER A 147 -6.48 -20.39 -9.36
N PRO A 148 -7.31 -21.42 -9.64
CA PRO A 148 -7.79 -21.63 -11.00
C PRO A 148 -8.47 -20.36 -11.51
N CYS A 149 -8.28 -20.08 -12.80
CA CYS A 149 -8.91 -18.97 -13.46
C CYS A 149 -10.44 -19.11 -13.41
N GLY A 150 -11.15 -18.07 -12.97
CA GLY A 150 -12.62 -18.03 -12.94
C GLY A 150 -13.29 -17.80 -14.31
N GLY A 151 -12.51 -17.90 -15.39
CA GLY A 151 -13.00 -17.74 -16.76
C GLY A 151 -13.45 -19.07 -17.37
N THR A 152 -14.21 -19.00 -18.47
CA THR A 152 -14.65 -20.16 -19.24
C THR A 152 -14.13 -20.09 -20.67
N THR A 153 -13.80 -21.24 -21.25
CA THR A 153 -13.38 -21.38 -22.64
C THR A 153 -14.28 -22.40 -23.31
N LYS A 154 -15.04 -21.99 -24.35
CA LYS A 154 -15.98 -22.87 -25.09
C LYS A 154 -16.99 -23.61 -24.20
N GLY A 155 -17.40 -23.00 -23.09
CA GLY A 155 -18.37 -23.58 -22.15
C GLY A 155 -17.76 -24.39 -21.00
N GLU A 156 -16.46 -24.66 -21.02
CA GLU A 156 -15.75 -25.36 -19.95
C GLU A 156 -14.96 -24.41 -19.04
N PRO A 157 -14.76 -24.74 -17.75
CA PRO A 157 -13.95 -23.93 -16.84
C PRO A 157 -12.49 -23.89 -17.28
N CYS A 158 -11.87 -22.71 -17.20
CA CYS A 158 -10.48 -22.54 -17.57
C CYS A 158 -9.55 -23.27 -16.59
N THR A 159 -8.68 -24.14 -17.13
CA THR A 159 -7.70 -24.91 -16.34
C THR A 159 -6.43 -24.12 -16.02
N ASN A 160 -6.26 -22.93 -16.62
CA ASN A 160 -5.09 -22.10 -16.39
C ASN A 160 -5.12 -21.48 -14.98
N LYS A 161 -3.92 -21.27 -14.45
CA LYS A 161 -3.72 -20.56 -13.18
C LYS A 161 -4.01 -19.07 -13.35
N ALA A 162 -4.71 -18.48 -12.38
CA ALA A 162 -4.92 -17.05 -12.32
C ALA A 162 -3.60 -16.31 -12.07
N LEU A 163 -3.49 -15.10 -12.59
CA LEU A 163 -2.36 -14.22 -12.31
C LEU A 163 -2.36 -13.80 -10.83
N PRO A 164 -1.19 -13.53 -10.23
CA PRO A 164 -1.11 -13.06 -8.85
C PRO A 164 -2.05 -11.88 -8.58
N PHE A 165 -2.76 -11.93 -7.46
CA PHE A 165 -3.74 -10.90 -7.05
C PHE A 165 -4.93 -10.71 -8.00
N THR A 166 -5.20 -11.67 -8.90
CA THR A 166 -6.36 -11.63 -9.79
C THR A 166 -7.16 -12.92 -9.72
N LYS A 167 -8.37 -12.92 -10.29
CA LYS A 167 -9.23 -14.11 -10.46
C LYS A 167 -9.04 -14.80 -11.82
N HIS A 168 -8.24 -14.25 -12.74
CA HIS A 168 -8.20 -14.67 -14.14
C HIS A 168 -6.77 -14.93 -14.61
N CYS A 169 -6.60 -15.88 -15.53
CA CYS A 169 -5.31 -16.09 -16.19
C CYS A 169 -5.05 -14.99 -17.23
N PHE A 170 -3.87 -14.96 -17.82
CA PHE A 170 -3.51 -13.98 -18.85
C PHE A 170 -4.54 -13.92 -19.99
N GLN A 171 -4.95 -15.06 -20.56
CA GLN A 171 -5.95 -15.10 -21.63
C GLN A 171 -7.32 -14.52 -21.26
N HIS A 172 -7.69 -14.54 -19.98
CA HIS A 172 -9.00 -14.09 -19.49
C HIS A 172 -8.91 -12.78 -18.70
N ILE A 173 -7.74 -12.16 -18.57
CA ILE A 173 -7.54 -11.00 -17.69
C ILE A 173 -8.42 -9.82 -18.09
N LEU A 174 -8.71 -9.69 -19.39
CA LEU A 174 -9.60 -8.67 -19.94
C LEU A 174 -11.09 -8.88 -19.61
N LEU A 175 -11.48 -10.08 -19.14
CA LEU A 175 -12.85 -10.32 -18.65
C LEU A 175 -13.09 -9.62 -17.30
N ASN A 176 -12.03 -9.33 -16.54
CA ASN A 176 -12.15 -8.66 -15.26
C ASN A 176 -12.38 -7.15 -15.44
N ARG A 177 -13.63 -6.68 -15.32
CA ARG A 177 -13.92 -5.25 -15.49
C ARG A 177 -13.27 -4.34 -14.45
N SER A 178 -12.83 -4.88 -13.30
CA SER A 178 -12.18 -4.09 -12.25
C SER A 178 -10.65 -4.02 -12.39
N GLN A 179 -10.02 -4.83 -13.24
CA GLN A 179 -8.58 -4.69 -13.49
C GLN A 179 -8.32 -3.50 -14.42
N GLN A 180 -7.22 -2.78 -14.19
CA GLN A 180 -6.84 -1.57 -14.95
C GLN A 180 -5.42 -1.66 -15.53
N LEU A 181 -4.73 -2.79 -15.35
CA LEU A 181 -3.33 -2.96 -15.72
C LEU A 181 -3.19 -3.46 -17.16
N PHE A 182 -4.11 -4.31 -17.60
CA PHE A 182 -4.10 -4.91 -18.92
C PHE A 182 -5.15 -4.26 -19.82
N SER A 183 -4.75 -3.93 -21.03
CA SER A 183 -5.63 -3.45 -22.10
C SER A 183 -5.54 -4.39 -23.30
N SER A 184 -6.52 -4.35 -24.20
CA SER A 184 -6.42 -5.07 -25.47
C SER A 184 -5.39 -4.38 -26.37
N CYS A 185 -4.58 -5.16 -27.07
CA CYS A 185 -3.72 -4.65 -28.14
C CYS A 185 -4.52 -3.80 -29.13
N THR A 186 -4.00 -2.63 -29.53
CA THR A 186 -4.70 -1.70 -30.42
C THR A 186 -4.57 -2.03 -31.90
N ALA A 187 -3.74 -3.02 -32.26
CA ALA A 187 -3.60 -3.45 -33.65
C ALA A 187 -4.92 -3.97 -34.20
N LYS A 188 -5.18 -3.65 -35.47
CA LYS A 188 -6.31 -4.18 -36.24
C LYS A 188 -5.80 -5.07 -37.35
N PHE A 189 -6.46 -6.20 -37.55
CA PHE A 189 -6.25 -7.05 -38.72
C PHE A 189 -6.82 -6.36 -39.96
N ALA A 190 -6.47 -6.88 -41.15
CA ALA A 190 -6.99 -6.37 -42.43
C ALA A 190 -8.53 -6.38 -42.47
N ASP A 191 -9.15 -7.33 -41.77
CA ASP A 191 -10.60 -7.47 -41.63
C ASP A 191 -11.25 -6.46 -40.65
N GLY A 192 -10.47 -5.52 -40.13
CA GLY A 192 -10.91 -4.50 -39.17
C GLY A 192 -11.09 -5.00 -37.73
N GLN A 193 -10.99 -6.31 -37.49
CA GLN A 193 -11.04 -6.89 -36.15
C GLN A 193 -9.83 -6.45 -35.32
N GLN A 194 -10.08 -6.07 -34.06
CA GLN A 194 -9.02 -5.71 -33.13
C GLN A 194 -8.36 -6.95 -32.53
N CYS A 195 -7.04 -6.92 -32.38
CA CYS A 195 -6.28 -7.93 -31.67
C CYS A 195 -6.76 -8.07 -30.22
N SER A 196 -7.14 -9.29 -29.81
CA SER A 196 -7.63 -9.57 -28.46
C SER A 196 -6.53 -9.91 -27.45
N VAL A 197 -5.25 -9.80 -27.85
CA VAL A 197 -4.12 -10.11 -26.96
C VAL A 197 -4.04 -9.05 -25.86
N PRO A 198 -4.09 -9.43 -24.57
CA PRO A 198 -3.88 -8.51 -23.47
C PRO A 198 -2.44 -7.97 -23.46
N VAL A 199 -2.29 -6.69 -23.21
CA VAL A 199 -1.00 -5.99 -23.14
C VAL A 199 -0.92 -5.26 -21.81
N PHE A 200 0.23 -5.33 -21.16
CA PHE A 200 0.58 -4.49 -20.02
C PHE A 200 1.50 -3.37 -20.50
N ASP A 201 0.93 -2.20 -20.74
CA ASP A 201 1.67 -1.03 -21.20
C ASP A 201 1.02 0.22 -20.62
N ILE A 202 1.72 0.81 -19.66
CA ILE A 202 1.32 2.05 -18.96
C ILE A 202 1.96 3.29 -19.58
N THR A 203 2.79 3.12 -20.61
CA THR A 203 3.64 4.16 -21.18
C THR A 203 3.11 4.70 -22.49
N HIS A 204 2.52 3.84 -23.33
CA HIS A 204 2.08 4.23 -24.67
C HIS A 204 0.55 4.39 -24.75
N GLN A 205 0.12 5.35 -25.57
CA GLN A 205 -1.31 5.57 -25.86
C GLN A 205 -1.90 4.47 -26.74
N THR A 206 -1.07 3.80 -27.55
CA THR A 206 -1.46 2.73 -28.47
C THR A 206 -0.69 1.44 -28.14
N PRO A 207 -1.11 0.71 -27.11
CA PRO A 207 -0.40 -0.48 -26.65
C PRO A 207 -0.49 -1.61 -27.68
N LEU A 208 0.67 -2.14 -28.07
CA LEU A 208 0.78 -3.26 -29.01
C LEU A 208 1.30 -4.51 -28.29
N CYS A 209 0.80 -5.69 -28.69
CA CYS A 209 1.41 -6.94 -28.25
C CYS A 209 2.75 -7.13 -28.96
N GLU A 210 3.60 -8.00 -28.42
CA GLU A 210 4.97 -8.23 -28.92
C GLU A 210 5.02 -8.50 -30.43
N GLU A 211 4.10 -9.30 -30.95
CA GLU A 211 4.00 -9.61 -32.39
C GLU A 211 3.68 -8.39 -33.25
N HIS A 212 2.83 -7.49 -32.78
CA HIS A 212 2.45 -6.28 -33.52
C HIS A 212 3.46 -5.15 -33.35
N ALA A 213 4.11 -5.05 -32.18
CA ALA A 213 5.20 -4.12 -31.95
C ALA A 213 6.38 -4.43 -32.90
N LYS A 214 6.83 -5.70 -32.94
CA LYS A 214 7.89 -6.14 -33.84
C LYS A 214 7.58 -5.84 -35.31
N LYS A 215 6.34 -6.04 -35.74
CA LYS A 215 5.95 -5.72 -37.13
C LYS A 215 6.05 -4.23 -37.41
N MET A 216 5.58 -3.38 -36.49
CA MET A 216 5.67 -1.93 -36.64
C MET A 216 7.12 -1.43 -36.70
N ASP A 217 8.01 -2.01 -35.88
CA ASP A 217 9.44 -1.67 -35.87
C ASP A 217 10.17 -2.01 -37.18
N ASN A 218 9.65 -2.96 -37.97
CA ASN A 218 10.21 -3.29 -39.29
C ASN A 218 9.79 -2.29 -40.40
N PHE A 219 8.87 -1.36 -40.12
CA PHE A 219 8.43 -0.32 -41.05
C PHE A 219 8.96 1.08 -40.70
N LEU A 220 9.78 1.20 -39.64
CA LEU A 220 10.46 2.42 -39.20
C LEU A 220 11.96 2.33 -39.49
#